data_AF-A0A9X9LNF5-F1
#
_entry.id   AF-A0A9X9LNF5-F1
#
_cell.length_a   1.000
_cell.length_b   1.000
_cell.length_c   1.000
_cell.angle_alpha   90.00
_cell.angle_beta   90.00
_cell.angle_gamma   90.00
#
_symmetry.space_group_name_H-M   'P 1'
#
loop_
_entity.id
_entity.type
_entity.pdbx_description
1 polymer ?
#
loop_
_entity_poly.entity_id
_entity_poly.type
_entity_poly.pdbx_seq_one_letter_code
_entity_poly.pdbx_strand_id
1 'polypeptide(L)'
;MLDRNKRIEPQPERFQNCRDLFDLILTCEERVYDRVLEDLNSREQETCQPVHVINVDIQDSHEEAALGAFPICELCQCFQHTEDVENEIDELLQEFEKSGRAFLHTVCFY
;
A
#
# COMPACT_ATOMS: atom_id res chain seq x y z
N MET A 1 8.48 -19.79 6.30
CA MET A 1 7.43 -18.76 6.11
C MET A 1 6.48 -18.70 7.31
N LEU A 2 5.74 -19.78 7.61
CA LEU A 2 4.73 -19.78 8.68
C LEU A 2 5.28 -19.45 10.08
N ASP A 3 6.45 -19.99 10.45
CA ASP A 3 7.06 -19.67 11.75
C ASP A 3 7.46 -18.20 11.90
N ARG A 4 7.80 -17.53 10.79
CA ARG A 4 8.07 -16.09 10.78
C ARG A 4 6.77 -15.33 11.01
N ASN A 5 5.71 -15.66 10.27
CA ASN A 5 4.43 -14.98 10.37
C ASN A 5 3.83 -15.10 11.79
N LYS A 6 3.90 -16.30 12.40
CA LYS A 6 3.45 -16.55 13.78
C LYS A 6 4.14 -15.69 14.84
N ARG A 7 5.35 -15.19 14.57
CA ARG A 7 6.07 -14.27 15.47
C ARG A 7 5.61 -12.82 15.36
N ILE A 8 4.93 -12.47 14.26
CA ILE A 8 4.45 -11.11 13.96
C ILE A 8 2.99 -10.98 14.40
N GLU A 9 2.14 -11.91 14.00
CA GLU A 9 0.69 -11.90 14.24
C GLU A 9 0.14 -13.32 14.46
N PRO A 10 -1.02 -13.50 15.14
CA PRO A 10 -1.55 -14.83 15.46
C PRO A 10 -2.15 -15.56 14.24
N GLN A 11 -2.73 -14.82 13.29
CA GLN A 11 -3.42 -15.37 12.12
C GLN A 11 -3.46 -14.33 10.99
N PRO A 12 -3.54 -14.75 9.71
CA PRO A 12 -3.73 -13.80 8.61
C PRO A 12 -5.11 -13.13 8.69
N GLU A 13 -5.16 -11.88 8.27
CA GLU A 13 -6.37 -11.07 8.28
C GLU A 13 -6.86 -10.77 6.86
N ARG A 14 -8.17 -10.58 6.72
CA ARG A 14 -8.79 -10.23 5.45
C ARG A 14 -9.17 -8.75 5.48
N PHE A 15 -8.61 -7.98 4.56
CA PHE A 15 -8.80 -6.52 4.48
C PHE A 15 -10.28 -6.10 4.48
N GLN A 16 -11.15 -6.79 3.74
CA GLN A 16 -12.58 -6.46 3.65
C GLN A 16 -13.33 -6.57 5.00
N ASN A 17 -12.76 -7.26 5.98
CA ASN A 17 -13.32 -7.38 7.32
C ASN A 17 -12.75 -6.33 8.30
N CYS A 18 -11.69 -5.62 7.92
CA CYS A 18 -11.03 -4.62 8.73
C CYS A 18 -11.64 -3.22 8.52
N ARG A 19 -11.83 -2.49 9.62
CA ARG A 19 -12.39 -1.13 9.66
C ARG A 19 -11.39 -0.10 10.21
N ASP A 20 -10.13 -0.48 10.34
CA ASP A 20 -9.09 0.44 10.76
C ASP A 20 -8.83 1.51 9.69
N LEU A 21 -8.40 2.67 10.15
CA LEU A 21 -8.06 3.82 9.31
C LEU A 21 -6.55 3.85 9.08
N PHE A 22 -6.16 4.08 7.83
CA PHE A 22 -4.77 4.15 7.40
C PHE A 22 -4.56 5.43 6.59
N ASP A 23 -3.37 6.02 6.69
CA ASP A 23 -2.98 7.15 5.82
C ASP A 23 -2.53 6.64 4.44
N LEU A 24 -1.90 5.46 4.42
CA LEU A 24 -1.34 4.81 3.24
C LEU A 24 -1.62 3.29 3.26
N ILE A 25 -2.12 2.77 2.15
CA ILE A 25 -2.30 1.34 1.89
C ILE A 25 -1.42 0.94 0.70
N LEU A 26 -0.58 -0.07 0.90
CA LEU A 26 0.28 -0.63 -0.14
C LEU A 26 -0.21 -2.02 -0.56
N THR A 27 -0.34 -2.22 -1.87
CA THR A 27 -0.69 -3.52 -2.46
C THR A 27 0.47 -4.09 -3.25
N CYS A 28 0.58 -5.42 -3.28
CA CYS A 28 1.72 -6.12 -3.88
C CYS A 28 1.47 -6.64 -5.32
N GLU A 29 0.25 -6.49 -5.82
CA GLU A 29 -0.13 -6.83 -7.20
C GLU A 29 -1.39 -6.07 -7.62
N GLU A 30 -1.51 -5.73 -8.91
CA GLU A 30 -2.65 -4.98 -9.47
C GLU A 30 -4.01 -5.62 -9.14
N ARG A 31 -4.10 -6.95 -9.12
CA ARG A 31 -5.36 -7.63 -8.78
C ARG A 31 -5.77 -7.41 -7.32
N VAL A 32 -4.82 -7.25 -6.40
CA VAL A 32 -5.11 -6.92 -5.00
C VAL A 32 -5.47 -5.44 -4.89
N TYR A 33 -4.77 -4.57 -5.62
CA TYR A 33 -5.10 -3.15 -5.75
C TYR A 33 -6.57 -2.95 -6.14
N ASP A 34 -7.02 -3.56 -7.23
CA ASP A 34 -8.41 -3.48 -7.70
C ASP A 34 -9.42 -3.91 -6.62
N ARG A 35 -9.11 -4.97 -5.87
CA ARG A 35 -9.97 -5.49 -4.80
C ARG A 35 -10.02 -4.58 -3.58
N VAL A 36 -8.93 -3.87 -3.29
CA VAL A 36 -8.90 -2.86 -2.22
C VAL A 36 -9.74 -1.66 -2.65
N LEU A 37 -9.58 -1.18 -3.88
CA LEU A 37 -10.36 -0.07 -4.42
C LEU A 37 -11.86 -0.38 -4.49
N GLU A 38 -12.23 -1.57 -4.99
CA GLU A 38 -13.63 -2.01 -5.04
C GLU A 38 -14.25 -2.03 -3.64
N ASP A 39 -13.54 -2.60 -2.66
CA ASP A 39 -14.02 -2.69 -1.30
C ASP A 39 -14.18 -1.31 -0.65
N LEU A 40 -13.16 -0.44 -0.73
CA LEU A 40 -13.22 0.92 -0.17
C LEU A 40 -14.33 1.75 -0.83
N ASN A 41 -14.47 1.70 -2.16
CA ASN A 41 -15.50 2.44 -2.88
C ASN A 41 -16.92 1.90 -2.66
N SER A 42 -17.06 0.65 -2.22
CA SER A 42 -18.36 0.05 -1.88
C SER A 42 -18.84 0.41 -0.46
N ARG A 43 -17.94 0.90 0.40
CA ARG A 43 -18.26 1.34 1.76
C ARG A 43 -18.93 2.71 1.72
N GLU A 44 -19.83 2.96 2.68
CA GLU A 44 -20.38 4.30 2.88
C GLU A 44 -19.28 5.21 3.46
N GLN A 45 -19.11 6.40 2.88
CA GLN A 45 -18.10 7.37 3.29
C GLN A 45 -18.61 8.17 4.49
N GLU A 46 -18.11 7.87 5.68
CA GLU A 46 -18.58 8.49 6.92
C GLU A 46 -17.81 9.77 7.27
N THR A 47 -16.51 9.78 7.00
CA THR A 47 -15.59 10.85 7.43
C THR A 47 -15.11 11.73 6.28
N CYS A 48 -15.15 11.19 5.06
CA CYS A 48 -14.51 11.74 3.88
C CYS A 48 -13.00 11.99 4.08
N GLN A 49 -12.36 11.28 5.01
CA GLN A 49 -10.92 11.34 5.20
C GLN A 49 -10.22 10.58 4.07
N PRO A 50 -9.23 11.18 3.37
CA PRO A 50 -8.54 10.51 2.29
C PRO A 50 -7.63 9.40 2.80
N VAL A 51 -7.47 8.35 2.00
CA VAL A 51 -6.44 7.32 2.14
C VAL A 51 -5.76 7.08 0.81
N HIS A 52 -4.43 7.09 0.80
CA HIS A 52 -3.64 6.82 -0.39
C HIS A 52 -3.53 5.30 -0.59
N VAL A 53 -3.90 4.80 -1.76
CA VAL A 53 -3.72 3.39 -2.13
C VAL A 53 -2.68 3.35 -3.25
N ILE A 54 -1.59 2.62 -3.04
CA ILE A 54 -0.48 2.52 -4.00
C ILE A 54 -0.16 1.05 -4.28
N ASN A 55 -0.05 0.70 -5.55
CA ASN A 55 0.39 -0.62 -5.97
C ASN A 55 1.88 -0.66 -6.26
N VAL A 56 2.54 -1.69 -5.75
CA VAL A 56 3.92 -2.06 -6.09
C VAL A 56 3.89 -3.52 -6.55
N ASP A 57 4.03 -3.76 -7.85
CA ASP A 57 4.02 -5.13 -8.36
C ASP A 57 5.25 -5.91 -7.85
N ILE A 58 4.99 -6.96 -7.08
CA ILE A 58 5.99 -7.85 -6.49
C ILE A 58 5.58 -9.28 -6.84
N GLN A 59 6.47 -10.03 -7.48
CA GLN A 59 6.18 -11.43 -7.81
C GLN A 59 6.03 -12.27 -6.55
N ASP A 60 5.07 -13.21 -6.55
CA ASP A 60 4.81 -14.12 -5.44
C ASP A 60 5.87 -15.23 -5.33
N SER A 61 7.09 -14.82 -4.98
CA SER A 61 8.21 -15.70 -4.66
C SER A 61 8.94 -15.19 -3.42
N HIS A 62 9.68 -16.06 -2.75
CA HIS A 62 10.41 -15.68 -1.55
C HIS A 62 11.49 -14.62 -1.79
N GLU A 63 12.19 -14.72 -2.92
CA GLU A 63 13.28 -13.83 -3.28
C GLU A 63 12.74 -12.45 -3.65
N GLU A 64 11.74 -12.41 -4.52
CA GLU A 64 11.10 -11.15 -4.94
C GLU A 64 10.34 -10.47 -3.81
N ALA A 65 9.69 -11.22 -2.90
CA ALA A 65 9.07 -10.64 -1.70
C ALA A 65 10.10 -9.98 -0.77
N ALA A 66 11.29 -10.57 -0.62
CA ALA A 66 12.36 -9.98 0.18
C ALA A 66 12.92 -8.72 -0.49
N LEU A 67 13.14 -8.75 -1.81
CA LEU A 67 13.61 -7.59 -2.58
C LEU A 67 12.55 -6.48 -2.65
N GLY A 68 11.27 -6.83 -2.78
CA GLY A 68 10.13 -5.92 -2.86
C GLY A 68 9.84 -5.21 -1.54
N ALA A 69 10.18 -5.83 -0.41
CA ALA A 69 10.01 -5.21 0.90
C ALA A 69 10.90 -3.97 1.11
N PHE A 70 12.08 -3.89 0.46
CA PHE A 70 12.98 -2.74 0.63
C PHE A 70 12.41 -1.46 0.00
N PRO A 71 11.96 -1.43 -1.27
CA PRO A 71 11.33 -0.25 -1.85
C PRO A 71 10.03 0.16 -1.15
N ILE A 72 9.24 -0.82 -0.65
CA ILE A 72 8.09 -0.51 0.23
C ILE A 72 8.54 0.26 1.46
N CYS A 73 9.60 -0.19 2.13
CA CYS A 73 10.12 0.46 3.31
C CYS A 73 10.67 1.86 3.00
N GLU A 74 11.39 2.01 1.88
CA GLU A 74 11.92 3.30 1.41
C GLU A 74 10.79 4.29 1.09
N LEU A 75 9.75 3.85 0.39
CA LEU A 75 8.56 4.65 0.09
C LEU A 75 7.90 5.13 1.40
N CYS A 76 7.65 4.23 2.35
CA CYS A 76 7.08 4.60 3.64
C CYS A 76 7.96 5.61 4.40
N GLN A 77 9.28 5.48 4.32
CA GLN A 77 10.20 6.43 4.94
C GLN A 77 10.11 7.80 4.25
N CYS A 78 10.07 7.87 2.92
CA CYS A 78 9.88 9.13 2.20
C CYS A 78 8.59 9.81 2.62
N PHE A 79 7.47 9.07 2.65
CA PHE A 79 6.17 9.59 3.12
C PHE A 79 6.23 10.13 4.54
N GLN A 80 6.97 9.47 5.44
CA GLN A 80 7.10 9.91 6.83
C GLN A 80 7.92 11.21 6.98
N HIS A 81 8.83 11.51 6.05
CA HIS A 81 9.69 12.70 6.10
C HIS A 81 9.14 13.88 5.28
N THR A 82 8.13 13.65 4.45
CA THR A 82 7.43 14.68 3.68
C THR A 82 6.45 15.44 4.57
N GLU A 83 6.51 16.77 4.56
CA GLU A 83 5.61 17.64 5.34
C GLU A 83 4.23 17.78 4.68
N ASP A 84 4.16 17.67 3.35
CA ASP A 84 2.94 17.84 2.56
C ASP A 84 2.77 16.71 1.53
N VAL A 85 2.29 15.55 2.02
CA VAL A 85 2.16 14.33 1.21
C VAL A 85 1.18 14.53 0.05
N GLU A 86 0.09 15.27 0.24
CA GLU A 86 -0.90 15.47 -0.81
C GLU A 86 -0.34 16.21 -2.03
N ASN A 87 0.60 17.14 -1.82
CA ASN A 87 1.22 17.89 -2.90
C ASN A 87 2.49 17.23 -3.46
N GLU A 88 3.23 16.45 -2.67
CA GLU A 88 4.52 15.86 -3.07
C GLU A 88 4.43 14.42 -3.58
N ILE A 89 3.31 13.71 -3.34
CA ILE A 89 3.19 12.28 -3.65
C ILE A 89 3.46 11.94 -5.12
N ASP A 90 2.94 12.74 -6.05
CA ASP A 90 3.12 12.50 -7.48
C ASP A 90 4.60 12.63 -7.89
N GLU A 91 5.30 13.63 -7.34
CA GLU A 91 6.73 13.83 -7.58
C GLU A 91 7.55 12.68 -6.99
N LEU A 92 7.26 12.29 -5.73
CA LEU A 92 7.89 11.17 -5.06
C LEU A 92 7.72 9.88 -5.87
N LEU A 93 6.50 9.54 -6.25
CA LEU A 93 6.23 8.33 -7.04
C LEU A 93 6.96 8.36 -8.38
N GLN A 94 6.99 9.51 -9.06
CA GLN A 94 7.74 9.66 -10.31
C GLN A 94 9.25 9.47 -10.11
N GLU A 95 9.82 9.84 -8.96
CA GLU A 95 11.22 9.55 -8.64
C GLU A 95 11.45 8.05 -8.42
N PHE A 96 10.55 7.38 -7.70
CA PHE A 96 10.61 5.93 -7.53
C PHE A 96 10.43 5.20 -8.86
N GLU A 97 9.63 5.71 -9.80
CA GLU A 97 9.47 5.12 -11.13
C GLU A 97 10.77 5.09 -11.95
N LYS A 98 11.70 6.03 -11.70
CA LYS A 98 13.04 6.02 -12.33
C LYS A 98 13.85 4.77 -11.98
N SER A 99 13.50 4.07 -10.89
CA SER A 99 14.09 2.78 -10.52
C SER A 99 13.66 1.62 -11.43
N GLY A 100 12.70 1.84 -12.34
CA GLY A 100 12.22 0.86 -13.31
C GLY A 100 10.98 0.07 -12.86
N ARG A 101 10.30 0.52 -11.80
CA ARG A 101 9.03 -0.03 -11.31
C ARG A 101 7.91 0.94 -11.60
N ALA A 102 6.77 0.47 -12.09
CA ALA A 102 5.58 1.30 -12.24
C ALA A 102 4.79 1.30 -10.92
N PHE A 103 4.24 2.44 -10.55
CA PHE A 103 3.35 2.55 -9.39
C PHE A 103 1.95 2.93 -9.86
N LEU A 104 0.94 2.24 -9.35
CA LEU A 104 -0.44 2.72 -9.47
C LEU A 104 -0.76 3.49 -8.21
N HIS A 105 -1.43 4.62 -8.33
CA HIS A 105 -1.84 5.43 -7.19
C HIS A 105 -3.27 5.92 -7.37
N THR A 106 -4.07 5.82 -6.31
CA THR A 106 -5.42 6.36 -6.22
C THR A 106 -5.69 6.78 -4.79
N VAL A 107 -6.53 7.79 -4.62
CA VAL A 107 -7.05 8.20 -3.32
C VAL A 107 -8.47 7.66 -3.15
N CYS A 108 -8.71 6.96 -2.05
CA CYS A 108 -10.04 6.56 -1.61
C CYS A 108 -10.44 7.40 -0.37
N PHE A 109 -11.69 7.27 0.07
CA PHE A 109 -12.22 8.03 1.20
C PHE A 109 -12.94 7.10 2.17
N TYR A 110 -12.73 7.30 3.47
CA TYR A 110 -13.41 6.59 4.56
C TYR A 110 -14.76 7.20 4.95
#